data_AF-A0A7R9VEH7-F1
#
_entry.id   AF-A0A7R9VEH7-F1
#
_cell.length_a   1.000
_cell.length_b   1.000
_cell.length_c   1.000
_cell.angle_alpha   90.00
_cell.angle_beta   90.00
_cell.angle_gamma   90.00
#
_symmetry.space_group_name_H-M   'P 1'
#
loop_
_entity.id
_entity.type
_entity.pdbx_description
1 polymer ?
#
loop_
_entity_poly.entity_id
_entity_poly.type
_entity_poly.pdbx_seq_one_letter_code
_entity_poly.pdbx_strand_id
1 'polypeptide(L)'
;TTRDSIDGKGEELPRDDDLKPIAMSMDGPSVKWAVNDLFAFNSRLFMAYHVAGSGWDYMTPLGTALGGVLYGVGYRPLPALQVMGNAGLGFGVFGMCAGLGLMTKTAMAGKGHTGLAWDDDGIQTRVDGLKHNFMVRIMDVSAWNGIVLAAGAMAVAGGPKALGLGVGKMGVLQGLALGSTIGSLGGIGCISYNKRKESMEFDLGNDKDD
;
A
#
# COMPACT_ATOMS: atom_id res chain seq x y z
N THR A 1 27.61 -4.23 -60.82
CA THR A 1 27.02 -2.94 -61.18
C THR A 1 25.94 -2.63 -60.16
N THR A 2 26.19 -1.55 -59.42
CA THR A 2 25.40 -0.82 -58.41
C THR A 2 23.90 -1.08 -58.28
N ARG A 3 23.44 -1.24 -57.03
CA ARG A 3 22.14 -0.74 -56.54
C ARG A 3 22.24 -0.29 -55.08
N ASP A 4 22.16 1.02 -54.95
CA ASP A 4 21.42 1.80 -53.96
C ASP A 4 21.82 1.74 -52.48
N SER A 5 22.58 2.78 -52.12
CA SER A 5 22.66 3.43 -50.83
C SER A 5 21.26 3.91 -50.36
N ILE A 6 20.82 3.41 -49.20
CA ILE A 6 19.84 4.10 -48.36
C ILE A 6 20.55 4.39 -47.04
N ASP A 7 20.86 5.66 -46.84
CA ASP A 7 21.23 6.24 -45.55
C ASP A 7 20.07 6.07 -44.57
N GLY A 8 20.04 4.93 -43.88
CA GLY A 8 19.25 4.75 -42.67
C GLY A 8 20.14 5.10 -41.49
N LYS A 9 20.01 6.32 -40.95
CA LYS A 9 20.44 6.62 -39.58
C LYS A 9 19.63 5.69 -38.67
N GLY A 10 20.20 4.54 -38.33
CA GLY A 10 19.71 3.73 -37.23
C GLY A 10 19.90 4.54 -35.97
N GLU A 11 18.82 5.10 -35.43
CA GLU A 11 18.78 5.47 -34.03
C GLU A 11 19.00 4.17 -33.25
N GLU A 12 20.23 3.97 -32.75
CA GLU A 12 20.51 2.96 -31.74
C GLU A 12 19.58 3.26 -30.57
N LEU A 13 18.60 2.37 -30.36
CA LEU A 13 17.84 2.35 -29.12
C LEU A 13 18.85 2.28 -27.96
N PRO A 14 18.74 3.15 -26.94
CA PRO A 14 19.67 3.16 -25.82
C PRO A 14 19.68 1.77 -25.18
N ARG A 15 20.89 1.27 -24.89
CA ARG A 15 21.07 -0.02 -24.21
C ARG A 15 20.47 0.09 -22.82
N ASP A 16 19.88 -0.98 -22.31
CA ASP A 16 19.23 -1.03 -20.98
C ASP A 16 20.17 -0.60 -19.82
N ASP A 17 21.49 -0.58 -20.05
CA ASP A 17 22.50 -0.09 -19.11
C ASP A 17 22.55 1.45 -18.97
N ASP A 18 21.93 2.20 -19.90
CA ASP A 18 21.84 3.67 -19.89
C ASP A 18 20.62 4.20 -19.12
N LEU A 19 19.76 3.31 -18.61
CA LEU A 19 18.74 3.65 -17.63
C LEU A 19 19.44 3.95 -16.30
N LYS A 20 19.95 5.18 -16.17
CA LYS A 20 20.14 5.79 -14.85
C LYS A 20 18.88 5.49 -14.05
N PRO A 21 18.98 5.00 -12.80
CA PRO A 21 17.81 4.90 -11.95
C PRO A 21 17.15 6.26 -12.02
N ILE A 22 15.89 6.29 -12.46
CA ILE A 22 15.09 7.49 -12.40
C ILE A 22 15.06 7.80 -10.91
N ALA A 23 15.98 8.66 -10.49
CA ALA A 23 15.91 9.33 -9.22
C ALA A 23 14.65 10.17 -9.36
N MET A 24 13.51 9.57 -9.00
CA MET A 24 12.30 10.32 -8.73
C MET A 24 12.76 11.46 -7.85
N SER A 25 12.60 12.69 -8.34
CA SER A 25 13.04 13.86 -7.59
C SER A 25 12.45 13.75 -6.18
N MET A 26 13.28 13.99 -5.17
CA MET A 26 12.86 13.97 -3.77
C MET A 26 12.02 15.21 -3.40
N ASP A 27 11.56 15.99 -4.39
CA ASP A 27 10.83 17.25 -4.23
C ASP A 27 9.31 17.03 -4.07
N GLY A 28 8.94 15.96 -3.36
CA GLY A 28 7.56 15.63 -3.01
C GLY A 28 7.30 15.74 -1.51
N PRO A 29 6.02 15.72 -1.08
CA PRO A 29 5.68 15.62 0.33
C PRO A 29 6.36 14.40 0.95
N SER A 30 6.99 14.57 2.11
CA SER A 30 7.68 13.49 2.82
C SER A 30 7.01 13.20 4.16
N VAL A 31 6.86 11.92 4.46
CA VAL A 31 6.43 11.46 5.78
C VAL A 31 7.70 11.27 6.61
N LYS A 32 7.82 11.92 7.77
CA LYS A 32 9.05 11.88 8.58
C LYS A 32 9.22 10.56 9.35
N TRP A 33 8.12 9.93 9.75
CA TRP A 33 8.10 8.67 10.48
C TRP A 33 6.91 7.82 10.03
N ALA A 34 7.12 6.52 9.85
CA ALA A 34 6.11 5.50 9.58
C ALA A 34 6.39 4.23 10.40
N VAL A 35 5.40 3.35 10.55
CA VAL A 35 5.51 2.18 11.44
C VAL A 35 6.54 1.18 10.93
N ASN A 36 6.73 1.09 9.61
CA ASN A 36 7.81 0.35 8.99
C ASN A 36 9.22 0.76 9.50
N ASP A 37 9.40 1.98 10.00
CA ASP A 37 10.67 2.45 10.56
C ASP A 37 11.07 1.67 11.84
N LEU A 38 10.12 1.00 12.51
CA LEU A 38 10.40 0.07 13.61
C LEU A 38 11.26 -1.13 13.19
N PHE A 39 11.33 -1.42 11.89
CA PHE A 39 12.09 -2.54 11.34
C PHE A 39 13.30 -2.09 10.53
N ALA A 40 13.69 -0.81 10.64
CA ALA A 40 14.75 -0.22 9.81
C ALA A 40 16.13 -0.90 9.96
N PHE A 41 16.35 -1.63 11.06
CA PHE A 41 17.57 -2.39 11.36
C PHE A 41 17.60 -3.80 10.77
N ASN A 42 16.50 -4.29 10.18
CA ASN A 42 16.44 -5.59 9.53
C ASN A 42 15.63 -5.50 8.23
N SER A 43 16.34 -5.42 7.11
CA SER A 43 15.76 -5.20 5.78
C SER A 43 14.81 -6.31 5.34
N ARG A 44 15.06 -7.57 5.76
CA ARG A 44 14.16 -8.70 5.50
C ARG A 44 12.86 -8.57 6.29
N LEU A 45 12.95 -8.19 7.55
CA LEU A 45 11.78 -7.98 8.40
C LEU A 45 10.97 -6.77 7.94
N PHE A 46 11.64 -5.68 7.56
CA PHE A 46 11.00 -4.52 6.93
C PHE A 46 10.22 -4.95 5.68
N MET A 47 10.83 -5.73 4.80
CA MET A 47 10.20 -6.18 3.55
C MET A 47 8.99 -7.06 3.83
N ALA A 48 9.13 -8.06 4.71
CA ALA A 48 8.04 -8.94 5.08
C ALA A 48 6.88 -8.18 5.73
N TYR A 49 7.19 -7.25 6.64
CA TYR A 49 6.21 -6.35 7.23
C TYR A 49 5.51 -5.51 6.17
N HIS A 50 6.27 -4.85 5.30
CA HIS A 50 5.72 -3.94 4.30
C HIS A 50 4.79 -4.66 3.32
N VAL A 51 5.20 -5.84 2.85
CA VAL A 51 4.37 -6.64 1.93
C VAL A 51 3.10 -7.13 2.62
N ALA A 52 3.22 -7.63 3.86
CA ALA A 52 2.05 -8.04 4.63
C ALA A 52 1.11 -6.87 4.91
N GLY A 53 1.65 -5.74 5.39
CA GLY A 53 0.92 -4.50 5.65
C GLY A 53 0.20 -4.01 4.41
N SER A 54 0.91 -3.84 3.28
CA SER A 54 0.30 -3.41 2.02
C SER A 54 -0.87 -4.30 1.59
N GLY A 55 -0.74 -5.62 1.77
CA GLY A 55 -1.81 -6.57 1.53
C GLY A 55 -3.01 -6.36 2.47
N TRP A 56 -2.76 -6.20 3.77
CA TRP A 56 -3.78 -5.86 4.77
C TRP A 56 -4.49 -4.56 4.42
N ASP A 57 -3.74 -3.50 4.18
CA ASP A 57 -4.26 -2.14 4.04
C ASP A 57 -5.07 -1.94 2.77
N TYR A 58 -4.75 -2.67 1.71
CA TYR A 58 -5.54 -2.67 0.48
C TYR A 58 -6.81 -3.53 0.61
N MET A 59 -6.69 -4.71 1.22
CA MET A 59 -7.80 -5.68 1.24
C MET A 59 -8.81 -5.43 2.36
N THR A 60 -8.40 -4.86 3.49
CA THR A 60 -9.31 -4.61 4.63
C THR A 60 -10.46 -3.67 4.24
N PRO A 61 -10.24 -2.52 3.56
CA PRO A 61 -11.33 -1.68 3.07
C PRO A 61 -12.27 -2.40 2.10
N LEU A 62 -11.73 -3.22 1.19
CA LEU A 62 -12.53 -3.99 0.23
C LEU A 62 -13.43 -5.01 0.94
N GLY A 63 -12.89 -5.73 1.93
CA GLY A 63 -13.67 -6.65 2.76
C GLY A 63 -14.75 -5.92 3.55
N THR A 64 -14.42 -4.79 4.17
CA THR A 64 -15.39 -3.96 4.90
C THR A 64 -16.53 -3.49 3.99
N ALA A 65 -16.20 -3.00 2.78
CA ALA A 65 -17.20 -2.57 1.80
C ALA A 65 -18.10 -3.73 1.35
N LEU A 66 -17.51 -4.89 1.04
CA LEU A 66 -18.26 -6.09 0.67
C LEU A 66 -19.20 -6.54 1.80
N GLY A 67 -18.74 -6.52 3.05
CA GLY A 67 -19.58 -6.81 4.21
C GLY A 67 -20.78 -5.87 4.33
N GLY A 68 -20.57 -4.58 4.03
CA GLY A 68 -21.65 -3.58 3.98
C GLY A 68 -22.65 -3.86 2.86
N VAL A 69 -22.18 -4.19 1.66
CA VAL A 69 -23.02 -4.57 0.51
C VAL A 69 -23.86 -5.81 0.85
N LEU A 70 -23.24 -6.86 1.38
CA LEU A 70 -23.93 -8.10 1.77
C LEU A 70 -25.04 -7.82 2.79
N TYR A 71 -24.77 -6.99 3.79
CA TYR A 71 -25.78 -6.57 4.77
C TYR A 71 -26.94 -5.78 4.13
N GLY A 72 -26.61 -4.90 3.18
CA GLY A 72 -27.57 -4.10 2.42
C GLY A 72 -28.52 -4.95 1.57
N VAL A 73 -28.02 -5.98 0.90
CA VAL A 73 -28.81 -6.89 0.03
C VAL A 73 -29.59 -7.96 0.79
N GLY A 74 -29.61 -7.91 2.12
CA GLY A 74 -30.46 -8.75 2.96
C GLY A 74 -29.76 -9.88 3.71
N TYR A 75 -28.44 -10.04 3.57
CA TYR A 75 -27.67 -10.97 4.39
C TYR A 75 -27.38 -10.35 5.77
N ARG A 76 -28.29 -10.56 6.73
CA ARG A 76 -28.24 -9.92 8.06
C ARG A 76 -28.10 -10.94 9.22
N PRO A 77 -27.09 -11.82 9.22
CA PRO A 77 -26.92 -12.81 10.28
C PRO A 77 -26.45 -12.18 11.60
N LEU A 78 -25.86 -10.98 11.55
CA LEU A 78 -25.27 -10.23 12.67
C LEU A 78 -25.47 -8.73 12.43
N PRO A 79 -25.29 -7.88 13.47
CA PRO A 79 -25.29 -6.43 13.30
C PRO A 79 -24.31 -5.97 12.20
N ALA A 80 -24.68 -4.91 11.46
CA ALA A 80 -23.94 -4.43 10.30
C ALA A 80 -22.43 -4.24 10.56
N LEU A 81 -22.07 -3.59 11.68
CA LEU A 81 -20.67 -3.37 12.07
C LEU A 81 -19.89 -4.67 12.29
N GLN A 82 -20.53 -5.73 12.78
CA GLN A 82 -19.89 -7.03 12.94
C GLN A 82 -19.67 -7.72 11.59
N VAL A 83 -20.64 -7.64 10.67
CA VAL A 83 -20.50 -8.19 9.32
C VAL A 83 -19.37 -7.48 8.58
N MET A 84 -19.37 -6.15 8.60
CA MET A 84 -18.34 -5.30 8.02
C MET A 84 -16.95 -5.53 8.64
N GLY A 85 -16.88 -5.60 9.97
CA GLY A 85 -15.63 -5.85 10.70
C GLY A 85 -15.08 -7.25 10.47
N ASN A 86 -15.93 -8.27 10.41
CA ASN A 86 -15.53 -9.64 10.09
C ASN A 86 -15.02 -9.77 8.67
N ALA A 87 -15.73 -9.19 7.70
CA ALA A 87 -15.34 -9.23 6.30
C ALA A 87 -14.04 -8.45 6.07
N GLY A 88 -13.92 -7.26 6.69
CA GLY A 88 -12.68 -6.48 6.68
C GLY A 88 -11.50 -7.26 7.25
N LEU A 89 -11.64 -7.83 8.45
CA LEU A 89 -10.62 -8.66 9.08
C LEU A 89 -10.22 -9.86 8.21
N GLY A 90 -11.21 -10.59 7.67
CA GLY A 90 -10.97 -11.76 6.83
C GLY A 90 -10.20 -11.42 5.55
N PHE A 91 -10.61 -10.35 4.86
CA PHE A 91 -9.91 -9.89 3.66
C PHE A 91 -8.54 -9.30 3.98
N GLY A 92 -8.39 -8.57 5.09
CA GLY A 92 -7.10 -8.06 5.55
C GLY A 92 -6.09 -9.18 5.76
N VAL A 93 -6.47 -10.22 6.53
CA VAL A 93 -5.63 -11.41 6.74
C VAL A 93 -5.33 -12.12 5.41
N PHE A 94 -6.33 -12.28 4.54
CA PHE A 94 -6.11 -12.85 3.21
C PHE A 94 -5.10 -12.03 2.40
N GLY A 95 -5.20 -10.70 2.42
CA GLY A 95 -4.28 -9.78 1.77
C GLY A 95 -2.84 -9.92 2.29
N MET A 96 -2.66 -10.02 3.61
CA MET A 96 -1.35 -10.29 4.22
C MET A 96 -0.74 -11.58 3.67
N CYS A 97 -1.51 -12.68 3.69
CA CYS A 97 -1.07 -13.99 3.22
C CYS A 97 -0.76 -13.98 1.72
N ALA A 98 -1.60 -13.35 0.91
CA ALA A 98 -1.41 -13.23 -0.53
C ALA A 98 -0.15 -12.42 -0.87
N GLY A 99 0.10 -11.32 -0.15
CA GLY A 99 1.31 -10.51 -0.28
C GLY A 99 2.57 -11.34 0.02
N LEU A 100 2.61 -12.01 1.18
CA LEU A 100 3.74 -12.86 1.55
C LEU A 100 3.96 -14.03 0.58
N GLY A 101 2.86 -14.61 0.06
CA GLY A 101 2.91 -15.61 -1.00
C GLY A 101 3.53 -15.08 -2.29
N LEU A 102 3.16 -13.86 -2.71
CA LEU A 102 3.72 -13.20 -3.89
C LEU A 102 5.20 -12.87 -3.71
N MET A 103 5.61 -12.42 -2.52
CA MET A 103 7.01 -12.22 -2.15
C MET A 103 7.80 -13.52 -2.28
N THR A 104 7.27 -14.63 -1.76
CA THR A 104 7.91 -15.94 -1.84
C THR A 104 8.04 -16.41 -3.29
N LYS A 105 6.97 -16.26 -4.09
CA LYS A 105 6.97 -16.63 -5.52
C LYS A 105 8.00 -15.82 -6.31
N THR A 106 8.08 -14.51 -6.07
CA THR A 106 9.06 -13.64 -6.75
C THR A 106 10.49 -13.91 -6.29
N ALA A 107 10.70 -14.27 -5.02
CA ALA A 107 11.98 -14.74 -4.51
C ALA A 107 12.44 -16.03 -5.21
N MET A 108 11.53 -16.99 -5.40
CA MET A 108 11.82 -18.23 -6.11
C MET A 108 12.07 -18.03 -7.61
N ALA A 109 11.43 -17.04 -8.24
CA ALA A 109 11.61 -16.74 -9.66
C ALA A 109 12.94 -16.04 -9.98
N GLY A 110 13.66 -15.55 -8.97
CA GLY A 110 14.97 -14.90 -9.13
C GLY A 110 14.93 -13.53 -9.81
N LYS A 111 16.11 -13.03 -10.21
CA LYS A 111 16.33 -11.66 -10.71
C LYS A 111 15.50 -11.34 -11.96
N GLY A 112 15.26 -12.31 -12.83
CA GLY A 112 14.57 -12.13 -14.12
C GLY A 112 13.11 -11.68 -14.02
N HIS A 113 12.47 -11.77 -12.85
CA HIS A 113 11.06 -11.42 -12.67
C HIS A 113 10.83 -10.03 -12.04
N THR A 114 11.84 -9.47 -11.35
CA THR A 114 11.68 -8.19 -10.62
C THR A 114 12.81 -7.19 -10.88
N GLY A 115 13.73 -7.49 -11.79
CA GLY A 115 14.90 -6.67 -12.12
C GLY A 115 16.02 -6.70 -11.07
N LEU A 116 15.68 -6.97 -9.80
CA LEU A 116 16.62 -7.04 -8.68
C LEU A 116 16.67 -8.47 -8.10
N ALA A 117 17.84 -8.91 -7.64
CA ALA A 117 17.97 -10.19 -6.94
C ALA A 117 17.32 -10.14 -5.54
N TRP A 118 17.00 -11.30 -4.95
CA TRP A 118 16.46 -11.43 -3.58
C TRP A 118 17.56 -11.79 -2.55
N ASP A 119 18.80 -11.41 -2.88
CA ASP A 119 19.94 -11.37 -1.97
C ASP A 119 19.89 -10.12 -1.08
N ASP A 120 20.83 -10.00 -0.14
CA ASP A 120 20.81 -8.92 0.85
C ASP A 120 20.95 -7.53 0.19
N ASP A 121 21.77 -7.41 -0.86
CA ASP A 121 21.96 -6.15 -1.60
C ASP A 121 20.70 -5.73 -2.37
N GLY A 122 20.05 -6.69 -3.05
CA GLY A 122 18.80 -6.43 -3.76
C GLY A 122 17.63 -6.14 -2.82
N ILE A 123 17.59 -6.77 -1.64
CA ILE A 123 16.60 -6.46 -0.59
C ILE A 123 16.86 -5.06 -0.03
N GLN A 124 18.11 -4.71 0.27
CA GLN A 124 18.47 -3.39 0.78
C GLN A 124 18.06 -2.29 -0.21
N THR A 125 18.35 -2.47 -1.50
CA THR A 125 17.95 -1.53 -2.56
C THR A 125 16.44 -1.31 -2.60
N ARG A 126 15.64 -2.39 -2.48
CA ARG A 126 14.18 -2.26 -2.39
C ARG A 126 13.75 -1.50 -1.15
N VAL A 127 14.34 -1.82 0.01
CA VAL A 127 14.03 -1.15 1.28
C VAL A 127 14.33 0.35 1.20
N ASP A 128 15.47 0.72 0.64
CA ASP A 128 15.86 2.13 0.51
C ASP A 128 14.89 2.90 -0.39
N GLY A 129 14.45 2.30 -1.51
CA GLY A 129 13.39 2.87 -2.34
C GLY A 129 12.06 3.05 -1.60
N LEU A 130 11.67 2.07 -0.77
CA LEU A 130 10.41 2.10 -0.01
C LEU A 130 10.45 3.07 1.18
N LYS A 131 11.60 3.23 1.85
CA LYS A 131 11.80 4.14 3.00
C LYS A 131 11.60 5.61 2.66
N HIS A 132 11.73 5.97 1.39
CA HIS A 132 11.53 7.34 0.92
C HIS A 132 10.24 7.51 0.11
N ASN A 133 9.52 6.42 -0.16
CA ASN A 133 8.30 6.48 -0.94
C ASN A 133 7.14 7.05 -0.11
N PHE A 134 6.69 8.25 -0.47
CA PHE A 134 5.58 8.93 0.20
C PHE A 134 4.32 8.07 0.28
N MET A 135 3.92 7.43 -0.83
CA MET A 135 2.68 6.65 -0.90
C MET A 135 2.70 5.47 0.07
N VAL A 136 3.85 4.79 0.15
CA VAL A 136 4.04 3.67 1.08
C VAL A 136 3.91 4.15 2.53
N ARG A 137 4.61 5.24 2.87
CA ARG A 137 4.68 5.73 4.25
C ARG A 137 3.38 6.36 4.72
N ILE A 138 2.71 7.14 3.87
CA ILE A 138 1.45 7.78 4.25
C ILE A 138 0.36 6.75 4.46
N MET A 139 0.36 5.70 3.64
CA MET A 139 -0.58 4.62 3.78
C MET A 139 -0.33 3.94 5.14
N ASP A 140 0.91 3.52 5.43
CA ASP A 140 1.27 2.80 6.67
C ASP A 140 0.89 3.62 7.92
N VAL A 141 1.24 4.90 7.94
CA VAL A 141 0.86 5.82 9.02
C VAL A 141 -0.66 5.94 9.15
N SER A 142 -1.39 6.07 8.05
CA SER A 142 -2.83 6.31 8.09
C SER A 142 -3.58 5.09 8.60
N ALA A 143 -3.22 3.89 8.14
CA ALA A 143 -3.80 2.63 8.62
C ALA A 143 -3.59 2.45 10.12
N TRP A 144 -2.37 2.65 10.62
CA TRP A 144 -2.06 2.54 12.05
C TRP A 144 -2.74 3.61 12.89
N ASN A 145 -2.82 4.85 12.41
CA ASN A 145 -3.59 5.90 13.09
C ASN A 145 -5.06 5.48 13.22
N GLY A 146 -5.64 4.90 12.18
CA GLY A 146 -6.98 4.33 12.22
C GLY A 146 -7.15 3.24 13.29
N ILE A 147 -6.19 2.32 13.39
CA ILE A 147 -6.16 1.26 14.41
C ILE A 147 -6.08 1.86 15.83
N VAL A 148 -5.18 2.82 16.05
CA VAL A 148 -5.00 3.49 17.35
C VAL A 148 -6.26 4.24 17.78
N LEU A 149 -6.88 4.98 16.85
CA LEU A 149 -8.13 5.70 17.11
C LEU A 149 -9.26 4.73 17.46
N ALA A 150 -9.39 3.60 16.75
CA ALA A 150 -10.40 2.60 17.07
C ALA A 150 -10.17 1.95 18.44
N ALA A 151 -8.91 1.67 18.80
CA ALA A 151 -8.56 1.17 20.14
C ALA A 151 -8.95 2.17 21.23
N GLY A 152 -8.65 3.46 21.03
CA GLY A 152 -9.06 4.54 21.93
C GLY A 152 -10.57 4.67 22.05
N ALA A 153 -11.30 4.61 20.92
CA ALA A 153 -12.77 4.67 20.91
C ALA A 153 -13.40 3.50 21.67
N MET A 154 -12.86 2.28 21.51
CA MET A 154 -13.31 1.11 22.28
C MET A 154 -13.04 1.27 23.77
N ALA A 155 -11.89 1.82 24.16
CA ALA A 155 -11.58 2.07 25.57
C ALA A 155 -12.56 3.08 26.20
N VAL A 156 -12.83 4.20 25.52
CA VAL A 156 -13.77 5.24 25.96
C VAL A 156 -15.21 4.71 26.04
N ALA A 157 -15.61 3.88 25.08
CA ALA A 157 -16.95 3.29 25.05
C ALA A 157 -17.17 2.18 26.10
N GLY A 158 -16.14 1.77 26.85
CA GLY A 158 -16.24 0.66 27.80
C GLY A 158 -16.22 -0.72 27.14
N GLY A 159 -15.70 -0.82 25.92
CA GLY A 159 -15.45 -2.06 25.20
C GLY A 159 -16.14 -2.16 23.84
N PRO A 160 -15.81 -3.20 23.04
CA PRO A 160 -16.28 -3.37 21.67
C PRO A 160 -17.80 -3.52 21.56
N LYS A 161 -18.43 -4.18 22.55
CA LYS A 161 -19.89 -4.41 22.56
C LYS A 161 -20.68 -3.10 22.59
N ALA A 162 -20.17 -2.07 23.27
CA ALA A 162 -20.82 -0.76 23.35
C ALA A 162 -20.86 -0.05 21.99
N LEU A 163 -19.96 -0.40 21.08
CA LEU A 163 -19.92 0.09 19.70
C LEU A 163 -20.71 -0.81 18.73
N GLY A 164 -21.48 -1.77 19.23
CA GLY A 164 -22.21 -2.74 18.39
C GLY A 164 -21.34 -3.82 17.77
N LEU A 165 -20.07 -3.92 18.16
CA LEU A 165 -19.16 -4.98 17.74
C LEU A 165 -19.38 -6.26 18.56
N GLY A 166 -18.69 -7.33 18.18
CA GLY A 166 -18.67 -8.59 18.91
C GLY A 166 -18.16 -8.43 20.34
N VAL A 167 -18.28 -9.49 21.14
CA VAL A 167 -17.74 -9.53 22.51
C VAL A 167 -16.31 -10.06 22.53
N GLY A 168 -15.55 -9.64 23.54
CA GLY A 168 -14.20 -10.14 23.79
C GLY A 168 -13.22 -9.83 22.64
N LYS A 169 -12.28 -10.76 22.39
CA LYS A 169 -11.18 -10.56 21.45
C LYS A 169 -11.66 -10.33 20.01
N MET A 170 -12.71 -11.02 19.58
CA MET A 170 -13.24 -10.85 18.23
C MET A 170 -13.83 -9.46 18.02
N GLY A 171 -14.53 -8.92 19.02
CA GLY A 171 -15.01 -7.54 18.96
C GLY A 171 -13.88 -6.52 18.83
N VAL A 172 -12.79 -6.73 19.55
CA VAL A 172 -11.59 -5.89 19.43
C VAL A 172 -11.01 -5.98 18.01
N LEU A 173 -10.81 -7.18 17.47
CA LEU A 173 -10.26 -7.36 16.12
C LEU A 173 -11.15 -6.74 15.03
N GLN A 174 -12.47 -6.86 15.15
CA GLN A 174 -13.41 -6.17 14.26
C GLN A 174 -13.23 -4.65 14.33
N GLY A 175 -13.11 -4.11 15.55
CA GLY A 175 -12.88 -2.68 15.77
C GLY A 175 -11.57 -2.20 15.16
N LEU A 176 -10.48 -2.95 15.33
CA LEU A 176 -9.17 -2.62 14.74
C LEU A 176 -9.21 -2.71 13.21
N ALA A 177 -9.90 -3.71 12.64
CA ALA A 177 -10.07 -3.83 11.19
C ALA A 177 -10.86 -2.65 10.61
N LEU A 178 -11.96 -2.24 11.27
CA LEU A 178 -12.73 -1.06 10.87
C LEU A 178 -11.92 0.23 11.02
N GLY A 179 -11.17 0.36 12.11
CA GLY A 179 -10.23 1.47 12.31
C GLY A 179 -9.19 1.54 11.20
N SER A 180 -8.56 0.41 10.88
CA SER A 180 -7.63 0.29 9.77
C SER A 180 -8.29 0.67 8.45
N THR A 181 -9.51 0.22 8.17
CA THR A 181 -10.25 0.62 6.95
C THR A 181 -10.37 2.14 6.84
N ILE A 182 -10.78 2.82 7.91
CA ILE A 182 -10.90 4.29 7.92
C ILE A 182 -9.52 4.93 7.67
N GLY A 183 -8.49 4.42 8.33
CA GLY A 183 -7.11 4.84 8.15
C GLY A 183 -6.63 4.69 6.70
N SER A 184 -6.73 3.50 6.13
CA SER A 184 -6.30 3.19 4.76
C SER A 184 -7.04 4.03 3.73
N LEU A 185 -8.35 4.26 3.89
CA LEU A 185 -9.11 5.18 3.02
C LEU A 185 -8.62 6.62 3.12
N GLY A 186 -8.28 7.10 4.32
CA GLY A 186 -7.64 8.40 4.52
C GLY A 186 -6.29 8.51 3.80
N GLY A 187 -5.46 7.46 3.88
CA GLY A 187 -4.19 7.37 3.16
C GLY A 187 -4.37 7.41 1.64
N ILE A 188 -5.31 6.61 1.10
CA ILE A 188 -5.65 6.60 -0.33
C ILE A 188 -6.14 7.98 -0.79
N GLY A 189 -6.96 8.66 0.02
CA GLY A 189 -7.42 10.01 -0.24
C GLY A 189 -6.26 11.01 -0.31
N CYS A 190 -5.32 10.93 0.64
CA CYS A 190 -4.12 11.77 0.67
C CYS A 190 -3.22 11.55 -0.57
N ILE A 191 -2.99 10.29 -0.95
CA ILE A 191 -2.23 9.95 -2.17
C ILE A 191 -2.93 10.51 -3.40
N SER A 192 -4.24 10.32 -3.50
CA SER A 192 -5.04 10.77 -4.66
C SER A 192 -5.04 12.30 -4.79
N TYR A 193 -5.08 13.02 -3.66
CA TYR A 193 -4.99 14.48 -3.62
C TYR A 193 -3.61 14.97 -4.11
N ASN A 194 -2.52 14.39 -3.61
CA ASN A 194 -1.17 14.79 -4.02
C ASN A 194 -0.91 14.51 -5.51
N LYS A 195 -1.33 13.36 -6.02
CA LYS A 195 -1.21 13.04 -7.46
C LYS A 195 -1.96 14.03 -8.35
N ARG A 196 -3.15 14.49 -7.95
CA ARG A 196 -3.91 15.51 -8.69
C ARG A 196 -3.22 16.87 -8.68
N LYS A 197 -2.59 17.23 -7.56
CA LYS A 197 -1.86 18.50 -7.46
C LYS A 197 -0.69 18.54 -8.44
N GLU A 198 0.11 17.47 -8.48
CA GLU A 198 1.24 17.33 -9.40
C GLU A 198 0.81 17.44 -10.87
N SER A 199 -0.30 16.80 -11.26
CA SER A 199 -0.80 16.90 -12.65
C SER A 199 -1.24 18.31 -13.03
N MET A 200 -1.89 19.05 -12.11
CA MET A 200 -2.32 20.42 -12.37
C MET A 200 -1.15 21.40 -12.45
N GLU A 201 -0.10 21.21 -11.66
CA GLU A 201 1.10 22.05 -11.71
C GLU A 201 1.91 21.81 -13.00
N PHE A 202 1.90 20.58 -13.53
CA PHE A 202 2.49 20.26 -14.83
C PHE A 202 1.73 20.94 -15.99
N ASP A 203 0.40 20.86 -15.99
CA ASP A 203 -0.44 21.49 -17.03
C ASP A 203 -0.27 23.03 -17.03
N LEU A 204 -0.23 23.66 -15.85
CA LEU A 204 0.00 25.11 -15.72
C LEU A 204 1.44 25.55 -16.03
N GLY A 205 2.39 24.62 -16.03
CA GLY A 205 3.78 24.87 -16.44
C GLY A 205 3.95 24.91 -17.96
N ASN A 206 3.16 24.11 -18.69
CA ASN A 206 3.18 24.09 -20.16
C ASN A 206 2.46 25.31 -20.79
N ASP A 207 1.48 25.90 -20.11
CA ASP A 207 0.73 27.07 -20.62
C ASP A 207 1.52 28.39 -20.61
N LYS A 208 2.79 28.38 -20.19
CA LYS A 208 3.65 29.58 -20.13
C LYS A 208 4.73 29.65 -21.20
N ASP A 209 4.82 28.63 -22.05
CA ASP A 209 5.83 28.53 -23.11
C ASP A 209 5.27 28.74 -24.54
N ASP A 210 4.00 29.14 -24.66
CA ASP A 210 3.35 29.61 -25.92
C ASP A 210 3.12 31.14 -25.91
#